data_AF-A0A844XC69-F1
#
_entry.id   AF-A0A844XC69-F1
#
_cell.length_a   1.000
_cell.length_b   1.000
_cell.length_c   1.000
_cell.angle_alpha   90.00
_cell.angle_beta   90.00
_cell.angle_gamma   90.00
#
_symmetry.space_group_name_H-M   'P 1'
#
loop_
_entity.id
_entity.type
_entity.pdbx_description
1 polymer ?
#
loop_
_entity_poly.entity_id
_entity_poly.type
_entity_poly.pdbx_seq_one_letter_code
_entity_poly.pdbx_strand_id
1 'polypeptide(L)'
;MLTPVAIDDPLLRREDTFVSAAARVVMADAKSAPIHCLDLPENHPDGARTCLTQGEWQAVFDRIAQQESADLRDRQIARSQWNATPYR
;
A
#
# COMPACT_ATOMS: atom_id res chain seq x y z
N MET A 1 -2.94 8.74 -5.05
CA MET A 1 -1.59 9.36 -5.15
C MET A 1 -1.02 9.44 -3.74
N LEU A 2 0.25 9.07 -3.52
CA LEU A 2 0.87 9.22 -2.20
C LEU A 2 1.25 10.68 -1.97
N THR A 3 0.68 11.28 -0.93
CA THR A 3 0.94 12.67 -0.55
C THR A 3 1.77 12.70 0.72
N PRO A 4 2.94 13.37 0.75
CA PRO A 4 3.65 13.61 2.01
C PRO A 4 2.81 14.52 2.91
N VAL A 5 2.75 14.19 4.20
CA VAL A 5 1.96 14.90 5.21
C VAL A 5 2.86 15.23 6.39
N ALA A 6 2.73 16.44 6.92
CA ALA A 6 3.48 16.87 8.09
C ALA A 6 2.98 16.14 9.35
N ILE A 7 3.87 15.88 10.30
CA ILE A 7 3.54 15.11 11.52
C ILE A 7 2.49 15.79 12.42
N ASP A 8 2.33 17.11 12.26
CA ASP A 8 1.38 17.96 12.98
C ASP A 8 0.11 18.26 12.18
N ASP A 9 -0.03 17.68 10.98
CA ASP A 9 -1.18 17.93 10.12
C ASP A 9 -2.49 17.46 10.79
N PRO A 10 -3.52 18.32 10.89
CA PRO A 10 -4.81 17.95 11.49
C PRO A 10 -5.50 16.78 10.79
N LEU A 11 -5.18 16.52 9.52
CA LEU A 11 -5.70 15.39 8.76
C LEU A 11 -5.33 14.04 9.38
N LEU A 12 -4.19 13.94 10.07
CA LEU A 12 -3.76 12.72 10.77
C LEU A 12 -4.62 12.38 11.99
N ARG A 13 -5.46 13.32 12.47
CA ARG A 13 -6.32 13.15 13.66
C ARG A 13 -7.78 12.90 13.30
N ARG A 14 -8.14 12.88 12.02
CA ARG A 14 -9.52 12.62 11.61
C ARG A 14 -9.88 11.16 11.88
N GLU A 15 -11.14 10.94 12.29
CA GLU A 15 -11.65 9.59 12.59
C GLU A 15 -11.70 8.69 11.35
N ASP A 16 -11.81 9.27 10.16
CA ASP A 16 -11.82 8.58 8.87
C ASP A 16 -10.42 8.33 8.29
N THR A 17 -9.36 8.64 9.06
CA THR A 17 -7.98 8.46 8.66
C THR A 17 -7.33 7.36 9.46
N PHE A 18 -6.96 6.28 8.79
CA PHE A 18 -6.12 5.26 9.36
C PHE A 18 -4.67 5.76 9.45
N VAL A 19 -4.06 5.67 10.63
CA VAL A 19 -2.65 5.98 10.86
C VAL A 19 -1.99 4.78 11.54
N SER A 20 -0.95 4.22 10.92
CA SER A 20 -0.25 3.05 11.44
C SER A 20 0.39 3.31 12.80
N ALA A 21 0.63 2.23 13.57
CA ALA A 21 1.34 2.34 14.84
C ALA A 21 2.75 2.91 14.67
N ALA A 22 3.46 2.52 13.61
CA ALA A 22 4.79 3.07 13.31
C ALA A 22 4.73 4.56 12.97
N ALA A 23 3.73 5.01 12.21
CA ALA A 23 3.53 6.43 11.95
C ALA A 23 3.22 7.22 13.23
N ARG A 24 2.40 6.67 14.14
CA ARG A 24 2.14 7.29 15.45
C ARG A 24 3.41 7.42 16.30
N VAL A 25 4.30 6.42 16.27
CA VAL A 25 5.60 6.49 16.96
C VAL A 25 6.48 7.58 16.34
N VAL A 26 6.52 7.69 15.00
CA VAL A 26 7.25 8.76 14.30
C VAL A 26 6.72 10.14 14.68
N MET A 27 5.39 10.30 14.76
CA MET A 27 4.76 11.53 15.23
C MET A 27 5.14 11.88 16.67
N ALA A 28 5.18 10.88 17.56
CA ALA A 28 5.50 11.07 18.97
C ALA A 28 6.98 11.38 19.22
N ASP A 29 7.88 10.77 18.45
CA ASP A 29 9.32 11.00 18.52
C ASP A 29 9.76 12.34 17.93
N ALA A 30 8.82 13.13 17.35
CA ALA A 30 9.06 14.37 16.60
C ALA A 30 10.17 14.22 15.54
N LYS A 31 10.40 12.99 15.06
CA LYS A 31 11.36 12.73 14.01
C LYS A 31 10.78 13.27 12.72
N SER A 32 11.60 13.98 11.96
CA SER A 32 11.28 14.53 10.63
C SER A 32 11.03 13.48 9.55
N ALA A 33 10.80 12.22 9.93
CA ALA A 33 10.55 11.16 8.96
C ALA A 33 9.18 11.42 8.29
N PRO A 34 9.14 11.46 6.95
CA PRO A 34 7.92 11.79 6.23
C PRO A 34 6.88 10.69 6.40
N ILE A 35 5.68 11.09 6.79
CA ILE A 35 4.48 10.25 6.73
C ILE A 35 3.86 10.50 5.36
N HIS A 36 3.48 9.43 4.68
CA HIS A 36 2.79 9.52 3.40
C HIS A 36 1.38 8.98 3.56
N CYS A 37 0.42 9.73 3.03
CA CYS A 37 -0.97 9.35 3.03
C CYS A 37 -1.46 9.01 1.62
N LEU A 38 -2.39 8.07 1.55
CA LEU A 38 -3.12 7.71 0.35
C LEU A 38 -4.61 7.89 0.62
N ASP A 39 -5.27 8.66 -0.23
CA ASP A 39 -6.73 8.71 -0.25
C ASP A 39 -7.29 7.39 -0.79
N LEU A 40 -8.23 6.82 -0.03
CA LEU A 40 -8.92 5.60 -0.38
C LEU A 40 -10.18 5.93 -1.20
N PRO A 41 -10.70 4.97 -1.99
CA PRO A 41 -11.97 5.14 -2.69
C PRO A 41 -13.10 5.52 -1.73
N GLU A 42 -14.12 6.22 -2.25
CA GLU A 42 -15.30 6.56 -1.46
C GLU A 42 -15.94 5.29 -0.87
N ASN A 43 -16.28 5.35 0.42
CA ASN A 43 -16.87 4.26 1.20
C ASN A 43 -15.97 3.02 1.39
N HIS A 44 -14.64 3.18 1.31
CA HIS A 44 -13.73 2.09 1.68
C HIS A 44 -13.93 1.70 3.16
N PRO A 45 -13.99 0.39 3.50
CA PRO A 45 -14.31 -0.08 4.85
C PRO A 45 -13.34 0.42 5.93
N ASP A 46 -12.09 0.68 5.54
CA ASP A 46 -11.03 1.15 6.43
C ASP A 46 -10.97 2.69 6.59
N GLY A 47 -11.92 3.43 5.99
CA GLY A 47 -12.02 4.89 6.06
C GLY A 47 -11.70 5.59 4.74
N ALA A 48 -11.52 6.91 4.80
CA ALA A 48 -11.27 7.74 3.64
C ALA A 48 -9.79 7.83 3.27
N ARG A 49 -8.89 7.55 4.21
CA ARG A 49 -7.46 7.77 4.04
C ARG A 49 -6.63 6.80 4.86
N THR A 50 -5.48 6.40 4.32
CA THR A 50 -4.48 5.61 5.04
C THR A 50 -3.13 6.32 5.03
N CYS A 51 -2.50 6.43 6.21
CA CYS A 51 -1.24 7.13 6.41
C CYS A 51 -0.23 6.19 7.06
N LEU A 52 0.88 5.96 6.35
CA LEU A 52 1.96 5.07 6.76
C LEU A 52 3.30 5.80 6.68
N THR A 53 4.29 5.23 7.34
CA THR A 53 5.69 5.67 7.17
C THR A 53 6.21 5.30 5.77
N GLN A 54 7.27 5.97 5.33
CA GLN A 54 7.94 5.61 4.07
C GLN A 54 8.37 4.14 4.01
N GLY A 55 8.89 3.59 5.12
CA GLY A 55 9.33 2.19 5.18
C GLY A 55 8.16 1.20 5.04
N GLU A 56 7.00 1.53 5.60
CA GLU A 56 5.79 0.72 5.43
C GLU A 56 5.29 0.76 3.98
N TRP A 57 5.26 1.94 3.35
CA TRP A 57 4.88 2.04 1.94
C TRP A 57 5.80 1.25 1.02
N GLN A 58 7.11 1.28 1.28
CA GLN A 58 8.07 0.47 0.52
C GLN A 58 7.75 -1.02 0.66
N ALA A 59 7.52 -1.51 1.88
CA ALA A 59 7.17 -2.91 2.10
C ALA A 59 5.85 -3.33 1.42
N VAL A 60 4.86 -2.43 1.38
CA VAL A 60 3.60 -2.66 0.65
C VAL A 60 3.86 -2.78 -0.84
N PHE A 61 4.61 -1.85 -1.45
CA PHE A 61 4.91 -1.89 -2.87
C PHE A 61 5.76 -3.09 -3.26
N ASP A 62 6.76 -3.44 -2.45
CA ASP A 62 7.61 -4.61 -2.67
C ASP A 62 6.77 -5.90 -2.69
N ARG A 63 5.80 -6.01 -1.77
CA ARG A 63 4.88 -7.15 -1.72
C ARG A 63 3.99 -7.21 -2.96
N ILE A 64 3.42 -6.09 -3.39
CA ILE A 64 2.57 -6.05 -4.59
C ILE A 64 3.40 -6.44 -5.83
N ALA A 65 4.59 -5.88 -5.99
CA ALA A 65 5.48 -6.20 -7.11
C ALA A 65 5.86 -7.70 -7.14
N GLN A 66 6.09 -8.31 -5.97
CA GLN A 66 6.34 -9.75 -5.87
C GLN A 66 5.12 -10.58 -6.30
N GLN A 67 3.91 -10.17 -5.90
CA GLN A 67 2.67 -10.85 -6.29
C GLN A 67 2.42 -10.74 -7.79
N GLU A 68 2.54 -9.55 -8.38
CA GLU A 68 2.38 -9.37 -9.83
C GLU A 68 3.38 -10.22 -10.63
N SER A 69 4.62 -10.34 -10.13
CA SER A 69 5.63 -11.22 -10.73
C SER A 69 5.27 -12.71 -10.63
N ALA A 70 4.65 -13.15 -9.53
CA ALA A 70 4.14 -14.51 -9.40
C ALA A 70 2.97 -14.75 -10.38
N ASP A 71 2.00 -13.84 -10.41
CA ASP A 71 0.83 -13.93 -11.30
C ASP A 71 1.22 -13.96 -12.78
N LEU A 72 2.22 -13.17 -13.18
CA LEU A 72 2.74 -13.18 -14.54
C LEU A 72 3.36 -14.54 -14.89
N ARG A 73 4.14 -15.14 -13.98
CA ARG A 73 4.71 -16.47 -14.18
C ARG A 73 3.63 -17.53 -14.32
N ASP A 74 2.61 -17.50 -13.47
CA ASP A 74 1.51 -18.45 -13.50
C ASP A 74 0.70 -18.34 -14.81
N ARG A 75 0.43 -17.12 -15.28
CA ARG A 75 -0.21 -16.90 -16.58
C ARG A 75 0.62 -17.43 -17.74
N GLN A 76 1.94 -17.30 -17.70
CA GLN A 76 2.83 -17.84 -18.73
C GLN A 76 2.87 -19.36 -18.72
N ILE A 77 2.87 -19.98 -17.53
CA ILE A 77 2.78 -21.44 -17.38
C ILE A 77 1.44 -21.94 -17.92
N ALA A 78 0.33 -21.31 -17.53
CA ALA A 78 -1.01 -21.66 -18.01
C ALA A 78 -1.13 -21.52 -19.54
N ARG A 79 -0.59 -20.45 -20.13
CA ARG A 79 -0.53 -20.28 -21.59
C ARG A 79 0.32 -21.36 -22.27
N SER A 80 1.47 -21.69 -21.68
CA SER A 80 2.34 -22.75 -22.22
C SER A 80 1.66 -24.11 -22.18
N GLN A 81 0.93 -24.43 -21.11
CA GLN A 81 0.15 -25.65 -20.99
C GLN A 81 -1.02 -25.70 -21.96
N TRP A 82 -1.76 -24.58 -22.12
CA TRP A 82 -2.84 -24.47 -23.10
C TRP A 82 -2.33 -24.71 -24.53
N ASN A 83 -1.21 -24.08 -24.90
CA ASN A 83 -0.59 -24.26 -26.21
C ASN A 83 0.07 -25.64 -26.40
N ALA A 84 0.44 -26.31 -25.32
CA ALA A 84 1.03 -27.65 -25.34
C ALA A 84 -0.02 -28.77 -25.31
N THR A 85 -1.31 -28.46 -25.18
CA THR A 85 -2.38 -29.46 -25.23
C THR A 85 -2.83 -29.63 -26.69
N PRO A 86 -2.47 -30.71 -27.39
CA PRO A 86 -3.01 -30.96 -28.71
C PRO A 86 -4.48 -31.30 -28.56
N TYR A 87 -5.35 -30.53 -29.23
CA TYR A 87 -6.74 -30.92 -29.45
C TYR A 87 -6.72 -32.30 -30.11
N ARG A 88 -7.17 -33.33 -29.39
CA ARG A 88 -7.35 -34.68 -29.88
C ARG A 88 -8.81 -35.06 -29.76
#